data_AF-A0A354BQA2-F1
#
_entry.id   AF-A0A354BQA2-F1
#
_cell.length_a   1.000
_cell.length_b   1.000
_cell.length_c   1.000
_cell.angle_alpha   90.00
_cell.angle_beta   90.00
_cell.angle_gamma   90.00
#
_symmetry.space_group_name_H-M   'P 1'
#
loop_
_entity.id
_entity.type
_entity.pdbx_description
1 polymer ?
#
loop_
_entity_poly.entity_id
_entity_poly.type
_entity_poly.pdbx_seq_one_letter_code
_entity_poly.pdbx_strand_id
1 'polypeptide(L)'
;MLTAEVLDAIGGLTAHVKAYAATLPSIVHLKAVPSGVKPSAEAMDSYEVIVTRTQRQSAGTPYKGLNESLVCSLEAFEQGNLIGTVQALLTIIDQLERMQRDTEIEVGRVDEKRLTEYRVALRKVLPGNQPELAEAGRAS
;
A
#
# COMPACT_ATOMS: atom_id res chain seq x y z
N MET A 1 -8.90 -3.84 18.24
CA MET A 1 -8.62 -3.09 17.00
C MET A 1 -9.82 -3.20 16.08
N LEU A 2 -10.34 -2.08 15.62
CA LEU A 2 -11.46 -2.01 14.67
C LEU A 2 -10.97 -2.03 13.23
N THR A 3 -11.82 -2.48 12.30
CA THR A 3 -11.54 -2.45 10.85
C THR A 3 -11.15 -1.04 10.38
N ALA A 4 -11.87 -0.02 10.86
CA ALA A 4 -11.58 1.38 10.55
C ALA A 4 -10.15 1.80 10.93
N GLU A 5 -9.63 1.33 12.08
CA GLU A 5 -8.26 1.64 12.52
C GLU A 5 -7.21 1.02 11.60
N VAL A 6 -7.46 -0.21 11.11
CA VAL A 6 -6.58 -0.87 10.12
C VAL A 6 -6.59 -0.10 8.80
N LEU A 7 -7.77 0.36 8.36
CA LEU A 7 -7.90 1.15 7.13
C LEU A 7 -7.29 2.54 7.26
N ASP A 8 -7.34 3.17 8.43
CA ASP A 8 -6.63 4.41 8.70
C ASP A 8 -5.12 4.22 8.60
N ALA A 9 -4.60 3.11 9.16
CA ALA A 9 -3.18 2.77 9.02
C ALA A 9 -2.80 2.58 7.54
N ILE A 10 -3.54 1.76 6.78
CA ILE A 10 -3.28 1.54 5.34
C ILE A 10 -3.36 2.85 4.56
N GLY A 11 -4.31 3.73 4.89
CA GLY A 11 -4.41 5.06 4.30
C GLY A 11 -3.17 5.90 4.54
N GLY A 12 -2.65 5.89 5.77
CA GLY A 12 -1.38 6.56 6.14
C GLY A 12 -0.18 6.00 5.38
N LEU A 13 -0.02 4.67 5.34
CA LEU A 13 1.06 4.03 4.59
C LEU A 13 0.98 4.37 3.08
N THR A 14 -0.23 4.32 2.52
CA THR A 14 -0.48 4.69 1.12
C THR A 14 -0.11 6.14 0.83
N ALA A 15 -0.33 7.06 1.77
CA ALA A 15 0.06 8.47 1.63
C ALA A 15 1.58 8.64 1.57
N HIS A 16 2.33 7.94 2.44
CA HIS A 16 3.80 7.94 2.39
C HIS A 16 4.34 7.35 1.08
N VAL A 17 3.75 6.27 0.59
CA VAL A 17 4.11 5.66 -0.69
C VAL A 17 3.87 6.62 -1.86
N LYS A 18 2.73 7.32 -1.89
CA LYS A 18 2.45 8.34 -2.90
C LYS A 18 3.45 9.49 -2.86
N ALA A 19 3.75 9.99 -1.66
CA ALA A 19 4.71 11.08 -1.47
C ALA A 19 6.11 10.67 -1.95
N TYR A 20 6.56 9.46 -1.60
CA TYR A 20 7.83 8.91 -2.08
C TYR A 20 7.84 8.72 -3.60
N ALA A 21 6.78 8.15 -4.18
CA ALA A 21 6.70 8.00 -5.63
C ALA A 21 6.78 9.31 -6.40
N ALA A 22 6.24 10.40 -5.84
CA ALA A 22 6.32 11.74 -6.43
C ALA A 22 7.74 12.33 -6.42
N THR A 23 8.65 11.83 -5.58
CA THR A 23 10.07 12.23 -5.61
C THR A 23 10.88 11.45 -6.62
N LEU A 24 10.34 10.36 -7.17
CA LEU A 24 11.01 9.57 -8.20
C LEU A 24 10.85 10.21 -9.58
N PRO A 25 11.91 10.22 -10.41
CA PRO A 25 11.82 10.75 -11.75
C PRO A 25 10.82 9.94 -12.59
N SER A 26 9.99 10.63 -13.39
CA SER A 26 8.94 10.00 -14.23
C SER A 26 9.47 9.04 -15.30
N ILE A 27 10.78 9.08 -15.57
CA ILE A 27 11.48 8.20 -16.51
C ILE A 27 12.18 7.10 -15.71
N VAL A 28 11.43 6.13 -15.20
CA VAL A 28 12.03 4.85 -14.81
C VAL A 28 11.55 3.82 -15.80
N HIS A 29 12.29 3.68 -16.90
CA HIS A 29 12.17 2.53 -17.77
C HIS A 29 12.37 1.28 -16.90
N LEU A 30 11.31 0.48 -16.85
CA LEU A 30 11.20 -0.85 -16.27
C LEU A 30 12.47 -1.68 -16.50
N LYS A 31 13.43 -1.60 -15.57
CA LYS A 31 14.43 -2.65 -15.30
C LYS A 31 15.28 -2.23 -14.11
N ALA A 32 14.93 -2.76 -12.94
CA ALA A 32 15.89 -3.11 -11.89
C ALA A 32 16.91 -2.04 -11.47
N VAL A 33 16.55 -0.75 -11.48
CA VAL A 33 17.40 0.28 -10.87
C VAL A 33 16.79 0.60 -9.51
N PRO A 34 17.42 0.27 -8.37
CA PRO A 34 17.18 1.03 -7.17
C PRO A 34 17.51 2.46 -7.60
N SER A 35 16.52 3.36 -7.64
CA SER A 35 16.70 4.74 -8.13
C SER A 35 17.85 5.48 -7.43
N GLY A 36 18.41 4.88 -6.36
CA GLY A 36 19.36 5.47 -5.43
C GLY A 36 18.66 6.44 -4.49
N VAL A 37 17.49 6.93 -4.89
CA VAL A 37 16.61 7.80 -4.12
C VAL A 37 15.89 6.93 -3.12
N LYS A 38 16.24 7.07 -1.84
CA LYS A 38 15.49 6.50 -0.74
C LYS A 38 14.42 7.49 -0.26
N PRO A 39 13.38 7.04 0.44
CA PRO A 39 12.52 7.93 1.21
C PRO A 39 13.34 8.81 2.17
N SER A 40 12.79 9.95 2.58
CA SER A 40 13.44 10.74 3.63
C SER A 40 13.42 9.98 4.97
N ALA A 41 14.39 10.24 5.84
CA ALA A 41 14.42 9.65 7.18
C ALA A 41 13.12 9.92 7.98
N GLU A 42 12.56 11.12 7.83
CA GLU A 42 11.26 11.49 8.43
C GLU A 42 10.10 10.63 7.89
N ALA A 43 10.09 10.35 6.58
CA ALA A 43 9.08 9.49 5.99
C ALA A 43 9.24 8.04 6.44
N MET A 44 10.48 7.55 6.60
CA MET A 44 10.75 6.21 7.13
C MET A 44 10.28 6.07 8.58
N ASP A 45 10.65 7.02 9.45
CA ASP A 45 10.25 7.04 10.87
C ASP A 45 8.72 7.07 11.01
N SER A 46 8.05 7.95 10.25
CA SER A 46 6.59 8.03 10.25
C SER A 46 5.94 6.71 9.78
N TYR A 47 6.51 6.07 8.76
CA TYR A 47 6.03 4.79 8.25
C TYR A 47 6.21 3.68 9.30
N GLU A 48 7.37 3.62 9.94
CA GLU A 48 7.69 2.66 11.01
C GLU A 48 6.74 2.82 12.21
N VAL A 49 6.44 4.06 12.61
CA VAL A 49 5.49 4.36 13.69
C VAL A 49 4.12 3.77 13.38
N ILE A 50 3.62 3.95 12.15
CA ILE A 50 2.33 3.38 11.73
C ILE A 50 2.37 1.85 11.77
N VAL A 51 3.43 1.23 11.24
CA VAL A 51 3.59 -0.24 11.23
C VAL A 51 3.65 -0.80 12.64
N THR A 52 4.51 -0.26 13.50
CA THR A 52 4.72 -0.72 14.87
C THR A 52 3.45 -0.54 15.71
N ARG A 53 2.75 0.58 15.55
CA ARG A 53 1.45 0.81 16.20
C ARG A 53 0.43 -0.24 15.75
N THR A 54 0.32 -0.46 14.44
CA THR A 54 -0.62 -1.44 13.85
C THR A 54 -0.34 -2.84 14.37
N GLN A 55 0.93 -3.26 14.44
CA GLN A 55 1.33 -4.56 14.98
C GLN A 55 0.99 -4.74 16.46
N ARG A 56 1.21 -3.71 17.27
CA ARG A 56 0.84 -3.75 18.70
C ARG A 56 -0.67 -3.84 18.88
N GLN A 57 -1.43 -3.09 18.10
CA GLN A 57 -2.89 -3.10 18.17
C GLN A 57 -3.51 -4.37 17.58
N SER A 58 -2.85 -5.02 16.61
CA SER A 58 -3.33 -6.25 15.99
C SER A 58 -3.09 -7.50 16.84
N ALA A 59 -2.26 -7.42 17.89
CA ALA A 59 -1.97 -8.53 18.77
C ALA A 59 -3.26 -9.08 19.42
N GLY A 60 -3.49 -10.39 19.26
CA GLY A 60 -4.69 -11.06 19.78
C GLY A 60 -5.97 -10.79 18.98
N THR A 61 -5.88 -10.18 17.79
CA THR A 61 -7.00 -9.92 16.88
C THR A 61 -6.83 -10.75 15.60
N PRO A 62 -7.89 -10.93 14.78
CA PRO A 62 -7.76 -11.56 13.46
C PRO A 62 -6.76 -10.86 12.54
N TYR A 63 -6.48 -9.56 12.77
CA TYR A 63 -5.51 -8.78 12.00
C TYR A 63 -4.04 -9.13 12.25
N LYS A 64 -3.72 -10.01 13.21
CA LYS A 64 -2.34 -10.45 13.48
C LYS A 64 -1.68 -11.05 12.22
N GLY A 65 -2.47 -11.66 11.33
CA GLY A 65 -1.98 -12.22 10.06
C GLY A 65 -1.39 -11.17 9.10
N LEU A 66 -1.76 -9.89 9.25
CA LEU A 66 -1.25 -8.79 8.43
C LEU A 66 0.17 -8.36 8.83
N ASN A 67 0.63 -8.75 10.03
CA ASN A 67 1.88 -8.25 10.60
C ASN A 67 3.11 -8.57 9.75
N GLU A 68 3.15 -9.76 9.13
CA GLU A 68 4.26 -10.14 8.25
C GLU A 68 4.32 -9.22 7.02
N SER A 69 3.18 -9.04 6.34
CA SER A 69 3.10 -8.16 5.17
C SER A 69 3.36 -6.69 5.51
N LEU A 70 3.00 -6.24 6.71
CA LEU A 70 3.32 -4.90 7.21
C LEU A 70 4.84 -4.71 7.36
N VAL A 71 5.55 -5.67 7.94
CA VAL A 71 7.02 -5.64 8.05
C VAL A 71 7.65 -5.63 6.67
N CYS A 72 7.24 -6.54 5.78
CA CYS A 72 7.78 -6.57 4.41
C CYS A 72 7.56 -5.24 3.68
N SER A 73 6.44 -4.55 3.92
CA SER A 73 6.17 -3.24 3.33
C SER A 73 7.16 -2.16 3.83
N LEU A 74 7.46 -2.16 5.14
CA LEU A 74 8.42 -1.25 5.75
C LEU A 74 9.84 -1.51 5.24
N GLU A 75 10.29 -2.77 5.29
CA GLU A 75 11.64 -3.15 4.83
C GLU A 75 11.85 -2.74 3.36
N ALA A 76 10.86 -2.96 2.50
CA ALA A 76 10.93 -2.53 1.11
C ALA A 76 10.96 -1.00 0.98
N PHE A 77 10.21 -0.28 1.82
CA PHE A 77 10.17 1.18 1.80
C PHE A 77 11.51 1.78 2.19
N GLU A 78 12.14 1.29 3.27
CA GLU A 78 13.46 1.71 3.75
C GLU A 78 14.58 1.47 2.71
N GLN A 79 14.43 0.42 1.90
CA GLN A 79 15.33 0.10 0.80
C GLN A 79 15.11 0.99 -0.43
N GLY A 80 14.05 1.81 -0.45
CA GLY A 80 13.63 2.57 -1.63
C GLY A 80 12.98 1.69 -2.71
N ASN A 81 12.59 0.46 -2.38
CA ASN A 81 11.94 -0.46 -3.31
C ASN A 81 10.43 -0.18 -3.38
N LEU A 82 10.06 0.85 -4.17
CA LEU A 82 8.66 1.25 -4.35
C LEU A 82 7.75 0.09 -4.78
N ILE A 83 8.22 -0.74 -5.73
CA ILE A 83 7.44 -1.86 -6.25
C ILE A 83 7.18 -2.88 -5.12
N GLY A 84 8.21 -3.23 -4.34
CA GLY A 84 8.09 -4.14 -3.21
C GLY A 84 7.13 -3.61 -2.14
N THR A 85 7.23 -2.32 -1.78
CA THR A 85 6.31 -1.69 -0.82
C THR A 85 4.87 -1.75 -1.30
N VAL A 86 4.61 -1.36 -2.56
CA VAL A 86 3.27 -1.39 -3.14
C VAL A 86 2.72 -2.81 -3.19
N GLN A 87 3.52 -3.80 -3.59
CA GLN A 87 3.11 -5.21 -3.61
C GLN A 87 2.74 -5.71 -2.22
N ALA A 88 3.54 -5.42 -1.20
CA ALA A 88 3.23 -5.81 0.18
C ALA A 88 1.93 -5.17 0.69
N LEU A 89 1.67 -3.90 0.37
CA LEU A 89 0.41 -3.22 0.71
C LEU A 89 -0.79 -3.79 -0.05
N LEU A 90 -0.63 -4.16 -1.33
CA LEU A 90 -1.69 -4.85 -2.08
C LEU A 90 -2.01 -6.22 -1.48
N THR A 91 -1.00 -6.98 -1.03
CA THR A 91 -1.20 -8.24 -0.32
C THR A 91 -2.02 -8.06 0.96
N ILE A 92 -1.78 -6.99 1.73
CA ILE A 92 -2.58 -6.67 2.92
C ILE A 92 -4.05 -6.42 2.54
N ILE A 93 -4.30 -5.70 1.45
CA ILE A 93 -5.66 -5.47 0.94
C ILE A 93 -6.32 -6.79 0.52
N ASP A 94 -5.61 -7.65 -0.22
CA ASP A 94 -6.12 -8.96 -0.64
C ASP A 94 -6.40 -9.88 0.57
N GLN A 95 -5.59 -9.81 1.63
CA GLN A 95 -5.83 -10.50 2.91
C GLN A 95 -7.09 -9.96 3.60
N LEU A 96 -7.29 -8.65 3.68
CA LEU A 96 -8.50 -8.05 4.27
C LEU A 96 -9.77 -8.44 3.51
N GLU A 97 -9.73 -8.41 2.17
CA GLU A 97 -10.86 -8.86 1.34
C GLU A 97 -11.15 -10.36 1.53
N ARG A 98 -10.12 -11.17 1.77
CA ARG A 98 -10.31 -12.58 2.14
C ARG A 98 -10.96 -12.72 3.51
N MET A 99 -10.43 -12.05 4.53
CA MET A 99 -10.98 -12.07 5.89
C MET A 99 -12.45 -11.60 5.93
N GLN A 100 -12.80 -10.59 5.12
CA GLN A 100 -14.18 -10.15 4.93
C GLN A 100 -15.05 -11.25 4.33
N ARG A 101 -14.61 -11.90 3.25
CA ARG A 101 -15.33 -13.01 2.61
C ARG A 101 -15.52 -14.21 3.54
N ASP A 102 -14.49 -14.51 4.34
CA ASP A 102 -14.50 -15.57 5.34
C ASP A 102 -15.29 -15.17 6.61
N THR A 103 -15.87 -13.96 6.64
CA THR A 103 -16.64 -13.39 7.77
C THR A 103 -15.83 -13.32 9.08
N GLU A 104 -14.50 -13.25 8.98
CA GLU A 104 -13.60 -13.10 10.13
C GLU A 104 -13.63 -11.66 10.68
N ILE A 105 -14.02 -10.70 9.84
CA ILE A 105 -14.12 -9.28 10.17
C ILE A 105 -15.40 -8.68 9.61
N GLU A 106 -15.96 -7.71 10.34
CA GLU A 106 -17.07 -6.89 9.84
C GLU A 106 -16.51 -5.67 9.11
N VAL A 107 -16.87 -5.54 7.83
CA VAL A 107 -16.46 -4.44 6.96
C VAL A 107 -17.73 -3.74 6.50
N GLY A 108 -17.89 -2.46 6.84
CA GLY A 108 -19.02 -1.67 6.37
C GLY A 108 -18.84 -1.23 4.91
N ARG A 109 -19.91 -0.79 4.24
CA ARG A 109 -19.85 -0.27 2.86
C ARG A 109 -18.84 0.86 2.66
N VAL A 110 -18.64 1.68 3.70
CA VAL A 110 -17.66 2.78 3.68
C VAL A 110 -16.24 2.23 3.66
N ASP A 111 -15.99 1.17 4.42
CA ASP A 111 -14.68 0.51 4.54
C ASP A 111 -14.31 -0.23 3.24
N GLU A 112 -15.28 -0.89 2.59
CA GLU A 112 -15.10 -1.50 1.27
C GLU A 112 -14.71 -0.48 0.19
N LYS A 113 -15.35 0.69 0.22
CA LYS A 113 -15.00 1.79 -0.69
C LYS A 113 -13.56 2.25 -0.46
N ARG A 114 -13.14 2.41 0.80
CA ARG A 114 -11.77 2.80 1.16
C ARG A 114 -10.75 1.78 0.66
N LEU A 115 -10.99 0.49 0.84
CA LEU A 115 -10.12 -0.59 0.32
C LEU A 115 -9.94 -0.48 -1.20
N THR A 116 -11.03 -0.26 -1.92
CA THR A 116 -11.02 -0.08 -3.38
C THR A 116 -10.20 1.17 -3.77
N GLU A 117 -10.41 2.29 -3.07
CA GLU A 117 -9.69 3.54 -3.31
C GLU A 117 -8.18 3.39 -3.06
N TYR A 118 -7.79 2.72 -1.97
CA TYR A 118 -6.38 2.44 -1.67
C TYR A 118 -5.75 1.51 -2.71
N ARG A 119 -6.46 0.47 -3.16
CA ARG A 119 -5.99 -0.43 -4.21
C ARG A 119 -5.71 0.31 -5.51
N VAL A 120 -6.66 1.15 -5.95
CA VAL A 120 -6.51 1.96 -7.17
C VAL A 120 -5.35 2.95 -7.02
N ALA A 121 -5.24 3.60 -5.87
CA ALA A 121 -4.17 4.53 -5.58
C ALA A 121 -2.78 3.87 -5.65
N LEU A 122 -2.61 2.72 -5.01
CA LEU A 122 -1.36 1.97 -5.01
C LEU A 122 -0.96 1.49 -6.41
N ARG A 123 -1.92 1.01 -7.21
CA ARG A 123 -1.66 0.60 -8.59
C ARG A 123 -1.24 1.77 -9.48
N LYS A 124 -1.85 2.94 -9.31
CA LYS A 124 -1.49 4.16 -10.08
C LYS A 124 -0.07 4.65 -9.81
N VAL A 125 0.49 4.32 -8.65
CA VAL A 125 1.86 4.68 -8.26
C VAL A 125 2.91 3.83 -8.99
N LEU A 126 2.54 2.65 -9.50
CA LEU A 126 3.48 1.79 -10.22
C LEU A 126 3.76 2.33 -11.65
N PRO A 127 5.04 2.47 -12.03
CA PRO A 127 5.40 2.84 -13.41
C PRO A 127 4.95 1.73 -14.37
N GLY A 128 4.20 2.11 -15.42
CA GLY A 128 3.58 1.18 -16.38
C GLY A 128 2.07 0.93 -16.16
N ASN A 129 1.46 1.49 -15.12
CA ASN A 129 0.01 1.42 -14.90
C ASN A 129 -0.75 2.66 -15.43
N GLN A 130 -0.10 3.50 -16.26
CA GLN A 130 -0.81 4.46 -17.09
C GLN A 130 -1.48 3.68 -18.23
N PRO A 131 -2.82 3.70 -18.34
CA PRO A 131 -3.50 3.20 -19.52
C PRO A 131 -3.26 4.18 -20.68
N GLU A 132 -2.05 4.24 -21.23
CA GLU A 132 -1.79 4.95 -22.50
C GLU A 132 -2.41 4.22 -23.73
N LEU A 133 -3.31 3.24 -23.54
CA LEU A 133 -3.91 2.49 -24.64
C LEU A 133 -5.42 2.24 -24.53
N ALA A 134 -6.16 2.92 -23.64
CA ALA A 134 -7.63 2.84 -23.66
C ALA A 134 -8.30 3.89 -24.57
N GLU A 135 -7.58 4.95 -24.96
CA GLU A 135 -8.15 6.07 -25.74
C GLU A 135 -7.49 6.26 -27.12
N ALA A 136 -6.75 5.27 -27.62
CA ALA A 136 -6.38 5.24 -29.03
C ALA A 136 -7.54 4.68 -29.87
N GLY A 137 -8.52 5.54 -30.16
CA GLY A 137 -9.28 5.51 -31.41
C GLY A 137 -10.27 4.36 -31.62
N ARG A 138 -11.38 4.36 -30.87
CA ARG A 138 -12.68 4.12 -31.52
C ARG A 138 -13.12 5.43 -32.15
N ALA A 139 -12.56 5.75 -33.30
CA ALA A 139 -13.16 6.68 -34.24
C ALA A 139 -13.39 5.88 -35.53
N SER A 140 -14.67 5.59 -35.73
CA SER A 140 -15.42 5.39 -36.98
C SER A 140 -14.65 5.20 -38.28
#